data_AF-A0A291RLN7-F1
#
_entry.id   AF-A0A291RLN7-F1
#
_cell.length_a   1.000
_cell.length_b   1.000
_cell.length_c   1.000
_cell.angle_alpha   90.00
_cell.angle_beta   90.00
_cell.angle_gamma   90.00
#
_symmetry.space_group_name_H-M   'P 1'
#
loop_
_entity.id
_entity.type
_entity.pdbx_description
1 polymer ?
#
loop_
_entity_poly.entity_id
_entity_poly.type
_entity_poly.pdbx_seq_one_letter_code
_entity_poly.pdbx_strand_id
1 'polypeptide(L)'
;MQSPVRYSSIRRHRMRSARSRRSRSGSTSSMPRWSARRFARSIPRLVRSSSSRPCPPATSIGGGTVPGRRSPPNSSPSSDIRGRTETTMRHRPTWLYYRIYVVGFDEVDDLIEAHVRPAITSLRGSFPDLRWFFLRYVDSGGFHLRLRLATAAANIDSCEEYLDRRLTAALAEYDDADPVRDLSVERRFVKRLYEPEYAKFGGPAGVAFAERLLQLGSEAVLSCVGARHRAARPLYGAAHTALMVQGLPSAQRVTFLHQYAWSWSGYAPSRTWQTSEGQLSPHNAAARHRARRLRDQIGLVLVDDRTRRALTGYAREFWDLLRSPERALVPRSDYLLVFHHVHLTNNRLGVVPAEEAQIARLLWLGATTAFEEA
;
A
#
# COMPACT_ATOMS: atom_id res chain seq x y z
N MET A 1 -0.58 3.51 72.96
CA MET A 1 0.04 2.44 73.78
C MET A 1 1.20 1.83 73.01
N GLN A 2 2.12 1.16 73.70
CA GLN A 2 3.46 0.81 73.18
C GLN A 2 3.52 -0.58 72.54
N SER A 3 4.38 -0.75 71.54
CA SER A 3 5.03 -2.04 71.22
C SER A 3 6.16 -2.29 72.27
N PRO A 4 6.76 -3.50 72.45
CA PRO A 4 7.61 -4.07 71.38
C PRO A 4 7.94 -5.59 71.40
N VAL A 5 8.75 -5.97 70.40
CA VAL A 5 9.86 -6.95 70.45
C VAL A 5 9.60 -8.47 70.40
N ARG A 6 10.56 -9.10 69.71
CA ARG A 6 10.72 -10.52 69.36
C ARG A 6 11.23 -11.35 70.54
N TYR A 7 11.16 -12.67 70.42
CA TYR A 7 12.27 -13.55 70.86
C TYR A 7 12.67 -14.54 69.77
N SER A 8 13.83 -15.18 69.91
CA SER A 8 14.53 -15.91 68.84
C SER A 8 15.07 -17.27 69.29
N SER A 9 15.69 -18.01 68.35
CA SER A 9 16.45 -19.27 68.52
C SER A 9 15.58 -20.56 68.67
N ILE A 10 16.03 -21.79 68.35
CA ILE A 10 17.38 -22.41 68.24
C ILE A 10 17.55 -23.24 66.94
N ARG A 11 18.80 -23.44 66.49
CA ARG A 11 19.18 -24.38 65.39
C ARG A 11 19.22 -25.85 65.85
N ARG A 12 18.98 -26.81 64.94
CA ARG A 12 19.72 -28.10 64.92
C ARG A 12 20.05 -28.61 63.50
N HIS A 13 21.15 -29.35 63.40
CA HIS A 13 21.53 -30.24 62.30
C HIS A 13 21.24 -31.71 62.71
N ARG A 14 21.44 -32.80 61.96
CA ARG A 14 22.16 -33.19 60.71
C ARG A 14 21.46 -34.51 60.24
N MET A 15 21.59 -35.13 59.04
CA MET A 15 22.39 -34.92 57.83
C MET A 15 21.70 -35.63 56.62
N ARG A 16 22.37 -35.58 55.45
CA ARG A 16 22.17 -36.37 54.21
C ARG A 16 21.65 -37.82 54.34
N SER A 17 20.89 -38.25 53.32
CA SER A 17 21.22 -39.47 52.56
C SER A 17 20.95 -39.23 51.06
N ALA A 18 21.49 -40.07 50.17
CA ALA A 18 21.30 -39.97 48.72
C ALA A 18 21.31 -41.35 48.06
N ARG A 19 20.44 -41.57 47.07
CA ARG A 19 20.52 -42.68 46.10
C ARG A 19 19.89 -42.27 44.76
N SER A 20 20.23 -42.99 43.70
CA SER A 20 20.10 -42.53 42.32
C SER A 20 19.36 -43.52 41.41
N ARG A 21 19.03 -43.05 40.20
CA ARG A 21 18.57 -43.82 39.02
C ARG A 21 17.24 -44.57 39.16
N ARG A 22 16.26 -44.16 38.35
CA ARG A 22 16.00 -44.85 37.05
C ARG A 22 15.18 -43.97 36.10
N SER A 23 15.21 -44.33 34.82
CA SER A 23 14.56 -43.63 33.70
C SER A 23 13.32 -44.37 33.21
N ARG A 24 12.30 -43.59 32.81
CA ARG A 24 11.21 -43.92 31.86
C ARG A 24 10.44 -42.59 31.64
N SER A 25 10.68 -41.86 30.54
CA SER A 25 10.06 -42.04 29.21
C SER A 25 8.55 -41.79 29.22
N GLY A 26 8.14 -40.56 28.89
CA GLY A 26 6.73 -40.18 28.75
C GLY A 26 6.53 -38.75 28.24
N SER A 27 5.40 -38.52 27.58
CA SER A 27 4.78 -37.24 27.20
C SER A 27 5.43 -36.32 26.13
N THR A 28 4.62 -36.10 25.07
CA THR A 28 4.35 -34.83 24.36
C THR A 28 5.44 -34.10 23.57
N SER A 29 5.15 -33.94 22.27
CA SER A 29 5.80 -33.02 21.32
C SER A 29 5.72 -31.56 21.76
N SER A 30 6.77 -30.78 21.47
CA SER A 30 6.74 -29.31 21.57
C SER A 30 7.45 -28.68 20.36
N MET A 31 6.73 -27.82 19.63
CA MET A 31 7.30 -27.02 18.54
C MET A 31 8.08 -25.82 19.10
N PRO A 32 9.28 -25.50 18.57
CA PRO A 32 10.06 -24.36 19.05
C PRO A 32 9.41 -23.03 18.64
N ARG A 33 9.08 -22.19 19.64
CA ARG A 33 8.67 -20.79 19.43
C ARG A 33 9.84 -19.98 18.85
N TRP A 34 9.74 -19.61 17.57
CA TRP A 34 10.67 -18.66 16.96
C TRP A 34 10.46 -17.25 17.53
N SER A 35 11.51 -16.67 18.14
CA SER A 35 11.44 -15.36 18.78
C SER A 35 11.83 -14.24 17.82
N ALA A 36 10.92 -13.28 17.61
CA ALA A 36 11.06 -12.20 16.62
C ALA A 36 12.19 -11.17 16.88
N ARG A 37 13.02 -11.36 17.92
CA ARG A 37 13.94 -10.34 18.45
C ARG A 37 15.30 -10.22 17.72
N ARG A 38 15.55 -10.97 16.64
CA ARG A 38 16.85 -10.96 15.92
C ARG A 38 16.91 -10.20 14.59
N PHE A 39 15.81 -9.65 14.06
CA PHE A 39 15.83 -8.86 12.81
C PHE A 39 15.90 -7.34 13.02
N ALA A 40 15.70 -6.84 14.25
CA ALA A 40 15.50 -5.42 14.54
C ALA A 40 16.80 -4.61 14.83
N ARG A 41 17.97 -5.00 14.29
CA ARG A 41 19.26 -4.35 14.61
C ARG A 41 20.21 -4.17 13.41
N SER A 42 19.70 -3.68 12.27
CA SER A 42 20.55 -3.26 11.14
C SER A 42 19.84 -2.33 10.13
N ILE A 43 19.22 -1.24 10.59
CA ILE A 43 18.75 -0.15 9.72
C ILE A 43 19.61 1.10 9.95
N PRO A 44 20.51 1.47 9.01
CA PRO A 44 21.22 2.75 9.07
C PRO A 44 20.26 3.94 8.90
N ARG A 45 20.51 5.06 9.60
CA ARG A 45 19.77 6.32 9.42
C ARG A 45 20.03 6.89 8.02
N LEU A 46 19.11 6.66 7.08
CA LEU A 46 19.20 7.14 5.70
C LEU A 46 17.87 7.72 5.17
N VAL A 47 17.31 8.65 5.94
CA VAL A 47 16.30 9.61 5.44
C VAL A 47 17.02 10.92 5.12
N ARG A 48 17.41 11.10 3.86
CA ARG A 48 17.60 12.42 3.24
C ARG A 48 16.62 12.54 2.09
N SER A 49 16.13 13.76 1.87
CA SER A 49 14.98 14.04 1.03
C SER A 49 15.22 13.77 -0.46
N SER A 50 14.33 12.98 -1.06
CA SER A 50 14.02 13.04 -2.50
C SER A 50 12.72 13.81 -2.67
N SER A 51 12.83 15.09 -3.03
CA SER A 51 11.67 15.91 -3.38
C SER A 51 11.08 15.46 -4.72
N SER A 52 9.76 15.55 -4.84
CA SER A 52 9.06 15.17 -6.06
C SER A 52 9.45 16.06 -7.24
N ARG A 53 10.10 15.47 -8.25
CA ARG A 53 10.23 16.01 -9.61
C ARG A 53 9.64 15.00 -10.62
N PRO A 54 9.23 15.43 -11.82
CA PRO A 54 8.43 14.61 -12.73
C PRO A 54 9.12 13.31 -13.20
N CYS A 55 8.30 12.36 -13.65
CA CYS A 55 8.76 11.27 -14.53
C CYS A 55 9.30 11.85 -15.85
N PRO A 56 10.24 11.17 -16.53
CA PRO A 56 10.84 11.67 -17.76
C PRO A 56 9.81 11.82 -18.89
N PRO A 57 9.96 12.82 -19.78
CA PRO A 57 9.16 12.92 -20.99
C PRO A 57 9.50 11.77 -21.96
N ALA A 58 8.54 11.40 -22.81
CA ALA A 58 8.81 10.45 -23.89
C ALA A 58 9.70 11.10 -24.96
N THR A 59 10.79 10.43 -25.34
CA THR A 59 11.72 10.92 -26.37
C THR A 59 11.08 10.75 -27.76
N SER A 60 10.50 11.82 -28.30
CA SER A 60 10.04 11.84 -29.69
C SER A 60 11.25 11.97 -30.63
N ILE A 61 11.55 10.93 -31.39
CA ILE A 61 12.43 11.03 -32.56
C ILE A 61 11.69 11.88 -33.61
N GLY A 62 12.34 12.92 -34.12
CA GLY A 62 11.68 14.02 -34.84
C GLY A 62 11.46 13.81 -36.33
N GLY A 63 10.69 14.72 -36.95
CA GLY A 63 10.56 14.83 -38.40
C GLY A 63 9.68 16.01 -38.83
N GLY A 64 10.08 16.70 -39.91
CA GLY A 64 9.21 17.53 -40.76
C GLY A 64 8.88 18.95 -40.28
N THR A 65 9.64 19.94 -40.73
CA THR A 65 9.26 21.37 -40.67
C THR A 65 8.31 21.74 -41.81
N VAL A 66 7.16 22.35 -41.53
CA VAL A 66 6.29 23.02 -42.53
C VAL A 66 5.69 24.31 -41.91
N PRO A 67 5.74 25.47 -42.60
CA PRO A 67 5.39 26.75 -41.96
C PRO A 67 3.94 27.25 -42.20
N GLY A 68 3.36 27.81 -41.14
CA GLY A 68 2.56 29.05 -41.14
C GLY A 68 1.31 29.18 -42.02
N ARG A 69 0.12 29.29 -41.39
CA ARG A 69 -1.02 30.05 -41.92
C ARG A 69 -1.71 30.88 -40.80
N ARG A 70 -2.39 31.95 -41.20
CA ARG A 70 -2.89 33.04 -40.33
C ARG A 70 -4.29 32.77 -39.78
N SER A 71 -4.57 33.31 -38.60
CA SER A 71 -5.92 33.40 -38.01
C SER A 71 -6.77 34.50 -38.67
N PRO A 72 -8.07 34.27 -38.94
CA PRO A 72 -9.08 35.31 -39.11
C PRO A 72 -9.74 35.70 -37.75
N PRO A 73 -10.54 36.79 -37.68
CA PRO A 73 -10.87 37.45 -36.42
C PRO A 73 -12.13 36.93 -35.69
N ASN A 74 -12.31 37.45 -34.47
CA ASN A 74 -13.41 37.18 -33.54
C ASN A 74 -14.73 37.87 -33.95
N SER A 75 -15.87 37.18 -33.82
CA SER A 75 -17.21 37.77 -34.01
C SER A 75 -18.28 37.02 -33.20
N SER A 76 -18.66 37.57 -32.04
CA SER A 76 -19.79 37.07 -31.23
C SER A 76 -21.13 37.64 -31.70
N PRO A 77 -22.21 36.86 -31.65
CA PRO A 77 -23.55 37.35 -31.38
C PRO A 77 -24.05 36.84 -30.01
N SER A 78 -24.37 37.75 -29.10
CA SER A 78 -24.93 37.41 -27.79
C SER A 78 -26.46 37.37 -27.82
N SER A 79 -27.05 36.17 -27.73
CA SER A 79 -28.43 36.01 -27.25
C SER A 79 -28.72 34.60 -26.74
N ASP A 80 -29.55 34.54 -25.70
CA ASP A 80 -30.33 33.38 -25.25
C ASP A 80 -29.59 32.11 -24.76
N ILE A 81 -28.76 32.26 -23.72
CA ILE A 81 -28.35 31.16 -22.83
C ILE A 81 -28.78 31.48 -21.39
N ARG A 82 -30.08 31.41 -21.10
CA ARG A 82 -30.61 31.49 -19.71
C ARG A 82 -31.61 30.39 -19.31
N GLY A 83 -32.01 29.49 -20.23
CA GLY A 83 -33.04 28.48 -19.97
C GLY A 83 -32.61 27.01 -20.05
N ARG A 84 -31.30 26.68 -20.04
CA ARG A 84 -30.84 25.29 -20.31
C ARG A 84 -29.61 24.80 -19.53
N THR A 85 -29.21 25.49 -18.46
CA THR A 85 -27.96 25.19 -17.71
C THR A 85 -28.15 24.50 -16.36
N GLU A 86 -29.34 24.55 -15.76
CA GLU A 86 -29.54 24.08 -14.38
C GLU A 86 -29.83 22.57 -14.29
N THR A 87 -30.58 22.00 -15.24
CA THR A 87 -31.11 20.62 -15.15
C THR A 87 -30.11 19.51 -15.50
N THR A 88 -28.85 19.85 -15.86
CA THR A 88 -27.84 18.85 -16.30
C THR A 88 -26.52 18.91 -15.52
N MET A 89 -26.42 19.75 -14.48
CA MET A 89 -25.37 19.60 -13.46
C MET A 89 -25.64 18.37 -12.59
N ARG A 90 -25.34 17.17 -13.12
CA ARG A 90 -25.14 15.97 -12.30
C ARG A 90 -24.05 16.30 -11.29
N HIS A 91 -24.43 16.51 -10.02
CA HIS A 91 -23.49 16.93 -8.97
C HIS A 91 -22.27 16.00 -8.95
N ARG A 92 -21.08 16.57 -9.21
CA ARG A 92 -19.84 15.84 -8.94
C ARG A 92 -19.78 15.59 -7.43
N PRO A 93 -19.40 14.39 -6.97
CA PRO A 93 -19.33 14.11 -5.55
C PRO A 93 -18.31 15.03 -4.90
N THR A 94 -18.69 15.64 -3.76
CA THR A 94 -17.78 16.49 -3.01
C THR A 94 -16.75 15.62 -2.31
N TRP A 95 -15.47 15.99 -2.38
CA TRP A 95 -14.38 15.16 -1.85
C TRP A 95 -13.78 15.72 -0.56
N LEU A 96 -13.85 14.93 0.51
CA LEU A 96 -13.01 15.11 1.70
C LEU A 96 -11.65 14.46 1.49
N TYR A 97 -10.57 15.13 1.90
CA TYR A 97 -9.22 14.56 1.86
C TYR A 97 -8.44 14.91 3.14
N TYR A 98 -8.12 13.88 3.91
CA TYR A 98 -7.35 13.91 5.14
C TYR A 98 -5.91 13.46 4.89
N ARG A 99 -4.94 14.15 5.50
CA ARG A 99 -3.61 13.60 5.82
C ARG A 99 -3.56 13.35 7.33
N ILE A 100 -3.44 12.10 7.75
CA ILE A 100 -3.42 11.68 9.16
C ILE A 100 -1.99 11.24 9.49
N TYR A 101 -1.26 12.12 10.17
CA TYR A 101 0.15 11.95 10.53
C TYR A 101 0.30 11.06 11.77
N VAL A 102 1.21 10.09 11.67
CA VAL A 102 1.54 9.11 12.71
C VAL A 102 3.05 8.81 12.67
N VAL A 103 3.59 8.16 13.70
CA VAL A 103 5.04 8.05 13.91
C VAL A 103 5.64 6.83 13.19
N GLY A 104 4.87 5.77 12.96
CA GLY A 104 5.41 4.49 12.46
C GLY A 104 4.57 3.75 11.43
N PHE A 105 5.18 2.73 10.80
CA PHE A 105 4.52 1.84 9.84
C PHE A 105 3.43 0.97 10.47
N ASP A 106 3.69 0.41 11.65
CA ASP A 106 2.73 -0.41 12.39
C ASP A 106 1.51 0.42 12.85
N GLU A 107 1.74 1.66 13.28
CA GLU A 107 0.68 2.59 13.69
C GLU A 107 -0.27 2.97 12.53
N VAL A 108 0.19 2.91 11.27
CA VAL A 108 -0.73 3.01 10.11
C VAL A 108 -1.55 1.73 9.92
N ASP A 109 -1.00 0.55 10.18
CA ASP A 109 -1.80 -0.69 10.14
C ASP A 109 -2.87 -0.69 11.25
N ASP A 110 -2.52 -0.28 12.47
CA ASP A 110 -3.46 -0.13 13.59
C ASP A 110 -4.52 0.94 13.31
N LEU A 111 -4.14 2.12 12.80
CA LEU A 111 -5.07 3.17 12.40
C LEU A 111 -6.07 2.68 11.33
N ILE A 112 -5.58 1.96 10.32
CA ILE A 112 -6.41 1.37 9.27
C ILE A 112 -7.38 0.33 9.85
N GLU A 113 -6.89 -0.52 10.77
CA GLU A 113 -7.62 -1.68 11.28
C GLU A 113 -8.68 -1.32 12.33
N ALA A 114 -8.36 -0.46 13.29
CA ALA A 114 -9.21 -0.13 14.44
C ALA A 114 -10.07 1.15 14.27
N HIS A 115 -9.70 2.06 13.37
CA HIS A 115 -10.41 3.35 13.23
C HIS A 115 -10.95 3.56 11.81
N VAL A 116 -10.13 3.45 10.77
CA VAL A 116 -10.58 3.70 9.38
C VAL A 116 -11.54 2.62 8.90
N ARG A 117 -11.23 1.33 9.08
CA ARG A 117 -12.12 0.23 8.68
C ARG A 117 -13.51 0.37 9.33
N PRO A 118 -13.67 0.50 10.67
CA PRO A 118 -14.98 0.74 11.26
C PRO A 118 -15.67 2.01 10.78
N ALA A 119 -14.94 3.14 10.69
CA ALA A 119 -15.52 4.42 10.24
C ALA A 119 -16.11 4.31 8.82
N ILE A 120 -15.40 3.68 7.89
CA ILE A 120 -15.87 3.42 6.53
C ILE A 120 -17.06 2.45 6.52
N THR A 121 -17.06 1.41 7.38
CA THR A 121 -18.19 0.50 7.51
C THR A 121 -19.46 1.22 7.98
N SER A 122 -19.36 2.08 9.00
CA SER A 122 -20.48 2.90 9.48
C SER A 122 -20.95 3.90 8.41
N LEU A 123 -20.04 4.67 7.81
CA LEU A 123 -20.39 5.67 6.80
C LEU A 123 -21.05 5.04 5.55
N ARG A 124 -20.61 3.85 5.11
CA ARG A 124 -21.28 3.13 4.00
C ARG A 124 -22.67 2.60 4.37
N GLY A 125 -22.96 2.39 5.65
CA GLY A 125 -24.30 2.06 6.14
C GLY A 125 -25.26 3.24 6.08
N SER A 126 -24.76 4.46 6.31
CA SER A 126 -25.54 5.70 6.20
C SER A 126 -25.60 6.26 4.78
N PHE A 127 -24.54 6.08 3.99
CA PHE A 127 -24.33 6.72 2.69
C PHE A 127 -23.95 5.66 1.63
N PRO A 128 -24.92 5.03 0.94
CA PRO A 128 -24.65 3.97 -0.03
C PRO A 128 -23.84 4.40 -1.25
N ASP A 129 -23.80 5.70 -1.55
CA ASP A 129 -23.03 6.30 -2.65
C ASP A 129 -21.56 6.56 -2.30
N LEU A 130 -21.17 6.36 -1.03
CA LEU A 130 -19.87 6.73 -0.50
C LEU A 130 -18.72 6.04 -1.24
N ARG A 131 -18.00 6.85 -2.01
CA ARG A 131 -16.69 6.49 -2.57
C ARG A 131 -15.62 6.78 -1.54
N TRP A 132 -14.60 5.93 -1.49
CA TRP A 132 -13.49 6.14 -0.56
C TRP A 132 -12.22 5.42 -1.04
N PHE A 133 -11.05 5.94 -0.67
CA PHE A 133 -9.80 5.20 -0.78
C PHE A 133 -8.70 5.80 0.10
N PHE A 134 -7.65 5.01 0.35
CA PHE A 134 -6.46 5.46 1.08
C PHE A 134 -5.15 5.17 0.33
N LEU A 135 -4.10 5.92 0.68
CA LEU A 135 -2.71 5.68 0.29
C LEU A 135 -1.80 5.95 1.50
N ARG A 136 -0.63 5.31 1.58
CA ARG A 136 0.42 5.64 2.56
C ARG A 136 1.42 6.61 1.94
N TYR A 137 1.92 7.58 2.69
CA TYR A 137 2.79 8.61 2.12
C TYR A 137 3.78 9.19 3.14
N VAL A 138 4.92 9.70 2.65
CA VAL A 138 5.88 10.50 3.43
C VAL A 138 5.97 11.87 2.75
N ASP A 139 5.71 12.96 3.49
CA ASP A 139 6.11 14.31 3.07
C ASP A 139 6.88 15.02 4.20
N SER A 140 7.16 16.31 4.03
CA SER A 140 7.93 17.10 5.01
C SER A 140 7.27 17.18 6.39
N GLY A 141 5.97 16.87 6.52
CA GLY A 141 5.28 16.76 7.80
C GLY A 141 5.40 15.40 8.48
N GLY A 142 6.05 14.40 7.84
CA GLY A 142 6.21 13.04 8.35
C GLY A 142 5.45 11.97 7.55
N PHE A 143 5.45 10.76 8.09
CA PHE A 143 4.68 9.62 7.55
C PHE A 143 3.20 9.79 7.90
N HIS A 144 2.32 9.50 6.94
CA HIS A 144 0.88 9.70 7.10
C HIS A 144 0.03 8.82 6.19
N LEU A 145 -1.20 8.57 6.65
CA LEU A 145 -2.27 8.03 5.82
C LEU A 145 -2.94 9.17 5.04
N ARG A 146 -3.15 8.98 3.74
CA ARG A 146 -3.91 9.87 2.85
C ARG A 146 -5.28 9.27 2.58
N LEU A 147 -6.25 9.54 3.45
CA LEU A 147 -7.63 9.06 3.34
C LEU A 147 -8.48 10.04 2.54
N ARG A 148 -9.27 9.55 1.58
CA ARG A 148 -10.22 10.34 0.79
C ARG A 148 -11.59 9.69 0.77
N LEU A 149 -12.63 10.52 0.80
CA LEU A 149 -14.02 10.11 0.72
C LEU A 149 -14.82 11.05 -0.18
N ALA A 150 -15.87 10.55 -0.82
CA ALA A 150 -16.79 11.34 -1.64
C ALA A 150 -18.23 10.82 -1.53
N THR A 151 -19.19 11.72 -1.43
CA THR A 151 -20.64 11.45 -1.42
C THR A 151 -21.37 12.66 -2.01
N ALA A 152 -22.69 12.59 -2.14
CA ALA A 152 -23.55 13.73 -2.46
C ALA A 152 -23.29 14.92 -1.51
N ALA A 153 -23.36 16.14 -2.05
CA ALA A 153 -23.01 17.36 -1.31
C ALA A 153 -23.82 17.54 -0.01
N ALA A 154 -25.08 17.13 0.03
CA ALA A 154 -25.93 17.18 1.22
C ALA A 154 -25.46 16.28 2.39
N ASN A 155 -24.59 15.30 2.14
CA ASN A 155 -24.08 14.36 3.14
C ASN A 155 -22.68 14.74 3.65
N ILE A 156 -22.01 15.72 3.02
CA ILE A 156 -20.57 15.88 3.15
C ILE A 156 -20.16 16.40 4.54
N ASP A 157 -20.93 17.34 5.10
CA ASP A 157 -20.67 17.93 6.40
C ASP A 157 -20.87 16.89 7.52
N SER A 158 -21.89 16.04 7.43
CA SER A 158 -22.12 14.94 8.37
C SER A 158 -21.03 13.85 8.29
N CYS A 159 -20.50 13.59 7.08
CA CYS A 159 -19.33 12.74 6.89
C CYS A 159 -18.08 13.34 7.54
N GLU A 160 -17.86 14.66 7.37
CA GLU A 160 -16.72 15.37 7.94
C GLU A 160 -16.78 15.41 9.48
N GLU A 161 -17.92 15.79 10.06
CA GLU A 161 -18.13 15.87 11.50
C GLU A 161 -18.01 14.50 12.20
N TYR A 162 -18.45 13.42 11.55
CA TYR A 162 -18.23 12.05 12.02
C TYR A 162 -16.75 11.66 12.02
N LEU A 163 -16.02 11.96 10.93
CA LEU A 163 -14.60 11.63 10.80
C LEU A 163 -13.72 12.47 11.73
N ASP A 164 -13.95 13.78 11.83
CA ASP A 164 -13.20 14.68 12.71
C ASP A 164 -13.30 14.22 14.16
N ARG A 165 -14.50 13.84 14.64
CA ARG A 165 -14.67 13.22 15.97
C ARG A 165 -13.91 11.90 16.09
N ARG A 166 -14.10 10.95 15.16
CA ARG A 166 -13.50 9.61 15.27
C ARG A 166 -11.98 9.63 15.17
N LEU A 167 -11.41 10.53 14.36
CA LEU A 167 -9.97 10.73 14.23
C LEU A 167 -9.38 11.47 15.42
N THR A 168 -10.06 12.47 15.98
CA THR A 168 -9.61 13.16 17.21
C THR A 168 -9.49 12.16 18.37
N ALA A 169 -10.53 11.34 18.58
CA ALA A 169 -10.50 10.29 19.60
C ALA A 169 -9.41 9.24 19.34
N ALA A 170 -9.19 8.85 18.07
CA ALA A 170 -8.17 7.88 17.69
C ALA A 170 -6.73 8.35 18.00
N LEU A 171 -6.43 9.63 17.74
CA LEU A 171 -5.09 10.17 17.99
C LEU A 171 -4.84 10.39 19.49
N ALA A 172 -5.85 10.85 20.23
CA ALA A 172 -5.76 10.97 21.70
C ALA A 172 -5.52 9.60 22.37
N GLU A 173 -6.24 8.56 21.97
CA GLU A 173 -6.03 7.16 22.42
C GLU A 173 -4.58 6.70 22.18
N TYR A 174 -3.94 7.17 21.10
CA TYR A 174 -2.56 6.84 20.76
C TYR A 174 -1.54 7.70 21.54
N ASP A 175 -1.85 8.96 21.85
CA ASP A 175 -1.02 9.84 22.68
C ASP A 175 -1.00 9.38 24.14
N ASP A 176 -2.15 9.02 24.72
CA ASP A 176 -2.25 8.44 26.07
C ASP A 176 -1.49 7.11 26.20
N ALA A 177 -1.47 6.29 25.14
CA ALA A 177 -0.83 4.98 25.13
C ALA A 177 0.71 5.00 25.07
N ASP A 178 1.34 6.13 24.70
CA ASP A 178 2.80 6.28 24.69
C ASP A 178 3.22 7.74 24.95
N PRO A 179 3.28 8.16 26.23
CA PRO A 179 3.59 9.54 26.62
C PRO A 179 5.08 9.88 26.62
N VAL A 180 5.98 9.02 26.13
CA VAL A 180 7.45 9.19 26.19
C VAL A 180 8.08 9.24 24.80
N ARG A 181 7.33 9.74 23.81
CA ARG A 181 7.71 9.72 22.39
C ARG A 181 8.77 10.74 21.99
N ASP A 182 9.39 10.46 20.85
CA ASP A 182 10.22 11.41 20.12
C ASP A 182 9.34 12.59 19.65
N LEU A 183 9.54 13.75 20.27
CA LEU A 183 8.75 14.98 20.04
C LEU A 183 8.88 15.54 18.61
N SER A 184 9.71 14.95 17.74
CA SER A 184 9.85 15.38 16.34
C SER A 184 8.70 14.99 15.41
N VAL A 185 7.77 14.11 15.83
CA VAL A 185 6.60 13.72 15.02
C VAL A 185 5.29 13.83 15.81
N GLU A 186 4.67 15.01 15.70
CA GLU A 186 3.31 15.29 16.19
C GLU A 186 2.25 14.43 15.46
N ARG A 187 1.39 13.76 16.24
CA ARG A 187 0.16 13.13 15.75
C ARG A 187 -0.90 14.20 15.49
N ARG A 188 -1.43 14.23 14.27
CA ARG A 188 -2.50 15.17 13.87
C ARG A 188 -3.16 14.69 12.58
N PHE A 189 -4.39 15.11 12.32
CA PHE A 189 -4.95 15.10 10.98
C PHE A 189 -5.10 16.52 10.43
N VAL A 190 -4.94 16.68 9.11
CA VAL A 190 -5.19 17.95 8.42
C VAL A 190 -6.04 17.74 7.17
N LYS A 191 -7.08 18.57 7.03
CA LYS A 191 -7.99 18.57 5.88
C LYS A 191 -7.37 19.34 4.71
N ARG A 192 -7.58 18.88 3.47
CA ARG A 192 -6.97 19.41 2.24
C ARG A 192 -7.96 19.27 1.07
N LEU A 193 -7.79 20.08 0.03
CA LEU A 193 -8.52 19.90 -1.24
C LEU A 193 -8.00 18.68 -2.00
N TYR A 194 -8.91 17.89 -2.59
CA TYR A 194 -8.53 16.82 -3.53
C TYR A 194 -8.41 17.37 -4.96
N GLU A 195 -7.22 17.25 -5.52
CA GLU A 195 -6.96 17.51 -6.95
C GLU A 195 -6.85 16.16 -7.70
N PRO A 196 -7.67 15.91 -8.73
CA PRO A 196 -7.58 14.68 -9.52
C PRO A 196 -6.37 14.64 -10.45
N GLU A 197 -5.64 13.52 -10.46
CA GLU A 197 -4.38 13.37 -11.20
C GLU A 197 -4.59 13.12 -12.72
N TYR A 198 -5.26 14.03 -13.43
CA TYR A 198 -5.65 13.86 -14.84
C TYR A 198 -4.50 13.45 -15.78
N ALA A 199 -3.31 14.06 -15.63
CA ALA A 199 -2.13 13.74 -16.46
C ALA A 199 -1.55 12.34 -16.22
N LYS A 200 -1.82 11.74 -15.05
CA LYS A 200 -1.35 10.42 -14.63
C LYS A 200 -2.23 9.29 -15.14
N PHE A 201 -3.54 9.52 -15.21
CA PHE A 201 -4.52 8.49 -15.57
C PHE A 201 -5.13 8.64 -16.98
N GLY A 202 -4.96 9.80 -17.64
CA GLY A 202 -5.52 10.05 -18.97
C GLY A 202 -6.86 10.79 -18.91
N GLY A 203 -6.84 12.02 -18.40
CA GLY A 203 -8.01 12.90 -18.37
C GLY A 203 -9.13 12.43 -17.43
N PRO A 204 -10.33 13.04 -17.52
CA PRO A 204 -11.44 12.77 -16.59
C PRO A 204 -11.95 11.33 -16.63
N ALA A 205 -11.98 10.68 -17.79
CA ALA A 205 -12.38 9.27 -17.91
C ALA A 205 -11.37 8.35 -17.21
N GLY A 206 -10.08 8.57 -17.41
CA GLY A 206 -9.02 7.82 -16.72
C GLY A 206 -9.03 8.03 -15.20
N VAL A 207 -9.37 9.24 -14.73
CA VAL A 207 -9.58 9.51 -13.30
C VAL A 207 -10.79 8.76 -12.76
N ALA A 208 -11.93 8.77 -13.45
CA ALA A 208 -13.12 8.03 -13.00
C ALA A 208 -12.90 6.50 -12.98
N PHE A 209 -12.10 5.97 -13.91
CA PHE A 209 -11.56 4.60 -13.86
C PHE A 209 -10.74 4.38 -12.60
N ALA A 210 -9.73 5.22 -12.38
CA ALA A 210 -8.80 5.12 -11.28
C ALA A 210 -9.54 5.17 -9.94
N GLU A 211 -10.46 6.12 -9.71
CA GLU A 211 -11.23 6.23 -8.47
C GLU A 211 -11.97 4.93 -8.09
N ARG A 212 -12.68 4.31 -9.04
CA ARG A 212 -13.38 3.02 -8.83
C ARG A 212 -12.38 1.92 -8.42
N LEU A 213 -11.28 1.79 -9.15
CA LEU A 213 -10.23 0.80 -8.88
C LEU A 213 -9.44 1.10 -7.60
N LEU A 214 -9.27 2.38 -7.24
CA LEU A 214 -8.60 2.83 -6.02
C LEU A 214 -9.45 2.48 -4.79
N GLN A 215 -10.78 2.52 -4.89
CA GLN A 215 -11.67 2.00 -3.86
C GLN A 215 -11.55 0.47 -3.74
N LEU A 216 -11.72 -0.26 -4.85
CA LEU A 216 -11.61 -1.72 -4.86
C LEU A 216 -10.25 -2.22 -4.34
N GLY A 217 -9.15 -1.53 -4.66
CA GLY A 217 -7.83 -1.82 -4.11
C GLY A 217 -7.72 -1.54 -2.61
N SER A 218 -8.41 -0.52 -2.09
CA SER A 218 -8.49 -0.28 -0.64
C SER A 218 -9.34 -1.34 0.08
N GLU A 219 -10.45 -1.79 -0.52
CA GLU A 219 -11.32 -2.84 0.01
C GLU A 219 -10.65 -4.23 0.00
N ALA A 220 -9.90 -4.54 -1.07
CA ALA A 220 -9.10 -5.75 -1.15
C ALA A 220 -7.98 -5.77 -0.11
N VAL A 221 -7.26 -4.65 0.09
CA VAL A 221 -6.21 -4.56 1.12
C VAL A 221 -6.78 -4.63 2.54
N LEU A 222 -7.98 -4.08 2.80
CA LEU A 222 -8.66 -4.28 4.08
C LEU A 222 -8.95 -5.76 4.38
N SER A 223 -9.06 -6.62 3.37
CA SER A 223 -9.19 -8.07 3.57
C SER A 223 -7.86 -8.78 3.83
N CYS A 224 -6.73 -8.09 3.69
CA CYS A 224 -5.39 -8.57 4.03
C CYS A 224 -4.89 -8.06 5.39
N VAL A 225 -5.13 -6.78 5.73
CA VAL A 225 -4.64 -6.11 6.96
C VAL A 225 -5.03 -6.86 8.23
N GLY A 226 -4.04 -7.03 9.12
CA GLY A 226 -4.10 -7.73 10.40
C GLY A 226 -2.70 -8.14 10.88
N ALA A 227 -2.57 -8.85 12.00
CA ALA A 227 -1.27 -9.33 12.50
C ALA A 227 -0.49 -10.20 11.46
N ARG A 228 -1.21 -10.99 10.64
CA ARG A 228 -0.63 -11.77 9.53
C ARG A 228 -0.08 -10.87 8.41
N HIS A 229 -0.69 -9.71 8.16
CA HIS A 229 -0.21 -8.75 7.18
C HIS A 229 1.18 -8.24 7.55
N ARG A 230 1.35 -7.70 8.76
CA ARG A 230 2.61 -7.09 9.24
C ARG A 230 3.80 -8.04 9.08
N ALA A 231 3.61 -9.32 9.42
CA ALA A 231 4.64 -10.35 9.30
C ALA A 231 4.95 -10.83 7.86
N ALA A 232 4.02 -10.71 6.92
CA ALA A 232 4.15 -11.25 5.55
C ALA A 232 3.96 -10.18 4.45
N ARG A 233 4.00 -8.90 4.81
CA ARG A 233 3.66 -7.73 3.98
C ARG A 233 4.26 -7.74 2.55
N PRO A 234 5.56 -8.01 2.33
CA PRO A 234 6.12 -8.11 0.98
C PRO A 234 5.55 -9.28 0.15
N LEU A 235 5.10 -10.37 0.80
CA LEU A 235 4.52 -11.52 0.11
C LEU A 235 3.08 -11.23 -0.37
N TYR A 236 2.31 -10.42 0.37
CA TYR A 236 1.03 -9.89 -0.14
C TYR A 236 1.24 -9.03 -1.39
N GLY A 237 2.24 -8.13 -1.38
CA GLY A 237 2.60 -7.33 -2.55
C GLY A 237 3.11 -8.18 -3.72
N ALA A 238 3.87 -9.24 -3.45
CA ALA A 238 4.32 -10.18 -4.47
C ALA A 238 3.17 -11.00 -5.08
N ALA A 239 2.23 -11.47 -4.25
CA ALA A 239 1.04 -12.17 -4.71
C ALA A 239 0.14 -11.26 -5.57
N HIS A 240 -0.11 -10.03 -5.11
CA HIS A 240 -0.83 -9.01 -5.86
C HIS A 240 -0.13 -8.68 -7.20
N THR A 241 1.17 -8.42 -7.18
CA THR A 241 1.94 -8.10 -8.40
C THR A 241 1.93 -9.27 -9.40
N ALA A 242 2.05 -10.52 -8.92
CA ALA A 242 1.95 -11.71 -9.76
C ALA A 242 0.55 -11.87 -10.39
N LEU A 243 -0.53 -11.67 -9.63
CA LEU A 243 -1.91 -11.73 -10.12
C LEU A 243 -2.21 -10.64 -11.16
N MET A 244 -1.73 -9.42 -10.94
CA MET A 244 -1.83 -8.33 -11.92
C MET A 244 -1.10 -8.69 -13.22
N VAL A 245 0.14 -9.19 -13.14
CA VAL A 245 0.95 -9.55 -14.32
C VAL A 245 0.40 -10.78 -15.06
N GLN A 246 -0.34 -11.67 -14.40
CA GLN A 246 -1.00 -12.79 -15.10
C GLN A 246 -2.06 -12.34 -16.13
N GLY A 247 -2.70 -11.19 -15.95
CA GLY A 247 -3.66 -10.66 -16.94
C GLY A 247 -3.02 -9.98 -18.15
N LEU A 248 -1.72 -9.65 -18.10
CA LEU A 248 -0.99 -9.19 -19.29
C LEU A 248 -0.85 -10.31 -20.34
N PRO A 249 -0.82 -9.98 -21.65
CA PRO A 249 -0.42 -10.90 -22.70
C PRO A 249 0.93 -11.55 -22.38
N SER A 250 1.09 -12.86 -22.65
CA SER A 250 2.26 -13.66 -22.26
C SER A 250 3.59 -13.00 -22.64
N ALA A 251 3.72 -12.56 -23.90
CA ALA A 251 4.90 -11.88 -24.43
C ALA A 251 5.26 -10.55 -23.73
N GLN A 252 4.31 -9.90 -23.04
CA GLN A 252 4.54 -8.64 -22.33
C GLN A 252 4.96 -8.86 -20.87
N ARG A 253 4.69 -10.03 -20.25
CA ARG A 253 4.87 -10.27 -18.81
C ARG A 253 6.32 -10.07 -18.34
N VAL A 254 7.27 -10.65 -19.08
CA VAL A 254 8.71 -10.57 -18.76
C VAL A 254 9.19 -9.12 -18.90
N THR A 255 8.86 -8.46 -20.01
CA THR A 255 9.23 -7.07 -20.28
C THR A 255 8.63 -6.11 -19.25
N PHE A 256 7.35 -6.28 -18.88
CA PHE A 256 6.71 -5.50 -17.83
C PHE A 256 7.43 -5.65 -16.49
N LEU A 257 7.69 -6.88 -16.03
CA LEU A 257 8.38 -7.10 -14.75
C LEU A 257 9.79 -6.50 -14.74
N HIS A 258 10.52 -6.58 -15.86
CA HIS A 258 11.83 -5.95 -16.00
C HIS A 258 11.75 -4.42 -15.92
N GLN A 259 10.86 -3.80 -16.70
CA GLN A 259 10.67 -2.34 -16.73
C GLN A 259 10.10 -1.80 -15.42
N TYR A 260 9.24 -2.56 -14.74
CA TYR A 260 8.70 -2.22 -13.42
C TYR A 260 9.79 -2.25 -12.35
N ALA A 261 10.62 -3.30 -12.33
CA ALA A 261 11.79 -3.37 -11.44
C ALA A 261 12.78 -2.23 -11.69
N TRP A 262 13.03 -1.90 -12.96
CA TRP A 262 13.91 -0.80 -13.36
C TRP A 262 13.38 0.60 -12.98
N SER A 263 12.07 0.82 -13.15
CA SER A 263 11.43 2.11 -12.80
C SER A 263 11.58 2.44 -11.32
N TRP A 264 11.55 1.41 -10.46
CA TRP A 264 11.74 1.54 -9.01
C TRP A 264 13.19 1.31 -8.54
N SER A 265 14.12 1.00 -9.45
CA SER A 265 15.57 1.00 -9.16
C SER A 265 16.21 2.36 -9.39
N GLY A 266 15.93 3.00 -10.52
CA GLY A 266 16.68 4.17 -11.00
C GLY A 266 16.55 5.48 -10.20
N TYR A 267 15.56 5.59 -9.31
CA TYR A 267 15.25 6.87 -8.63
C TYR A 267 16.08 7.20 -7.39
N ALA A 268 17.07 6.37 -7.03
CA ALA A 268 18.06 6.67 -6.00
C ALA A 268 19.48 6.70 -6.61
N PRO A 269 20.20 7.85 -6.57
CA PRO A 269 21.57 7.95 -7.07
C PRO A 269 22.56 7.30 -6.07
N SER A 270 22.53 5.98 -5.96
CA SER A 270 23.32 5.23 -4.98
C SER A 270 23.78 3.86 -5.48
N ARG A 271 25.05 3.52 -5.18
CA ARG A 271 25.74 2.26 -5.55
C ARG A 271 24.96 0.98 -5.21
N THR A 272 24.03 1.05 -4.26
CA THR A 272 23.14 -0.04 -3.81
C THR A 272 22.43 -0.78 -4.95
N TRP A 273 22.06 -0.09 -6.05
CA TRP A 273 21.37 -0.75 -7.17
C TRP A 273 22.30 -1.48 -8.13
N GLN A 274 23.50 -0.95 -8.38
CA GLN A 274 24.53 -1.67 -9.12
C GLN A 274 24.94 -2.96 -8.37
N THR A 275 24.96 -2.93 -7.03
CA THR A 275 25.22 -4.14 -6.23
C THR A 275 24.05 -5.13 -6.19
N SER A 276 22.79 -4.68 -6.24
CA SER A 276 21.63 -5.60 -6.20
C SER A 276 21.32 -6.23 -7.55
N GLU A 277 21.59 -5.55 -8.67
CA GLU A 277 21.40 -6.09 -10.02
C GLU A 277 22.30 -7.31 -10.29
N GLY A 278 23.58 -7.23 -9.91
CA GLY A 278 24.49 -8.40 -9.97
C GLY A 278 24.09 -9.54 -9.02
N GLN A 279 23.50 -9.21 -7.87
CA GLN A 279 22.97 -10.21 -6.92
C GLN A 279 21.62 -10.82 -7.36
N LEU A 280 20.88 -10.17 -8.26
CA LEU A 280 19.60 -10.62 -8.83
C LEU A 280 19.68 -10.75 -10.36
N SER A 281 20.74 -11.40 -10.82
CA SER A 281 21.02 -11.75 -12.23
C SER A 281 20.57 -13.19 -12.54
N PRO A 282 20.08 -13.50 -13.77
CA PRO A 282 19.69 -14.87 -14.16
C PRO A 282 20.79 -15.91 -13.95
N HIS A 283 22.05 -15.53 -14.19
CA HIS A 283 23.20 -16.43 -14.05
C HIS A 283 23.49 -16.80 -12.58
N ASN A 284 23.03 -16.02 -11.61
CA ASN A 284 23.26 -16.25 -10.19
C ASN A 284 22.31 -17.33 -9.62
N ALA A 285 22.87 -18.49 -9.25
CA ALA A 285 22.09 -19.62 -8.73
C ALA A 285 21.31 -19.30 -7.43
N ALA A 286 21.87 -18.45 -6.55
CA ALA A 286 21.18 -18.01 -5.34
C ALA A 286 19.99 -17.08 -5.66
N ALA A 287 20.10 -16.28 -6.73
CA ALA A 287 18.98 -15.48 -7.24
C ALA A 287 17.86 -16.37 -7.81
N ARG A 288 18.20 -17.39 -8.61
CA ARG A 288 17.23 -18.38 -9.12
C ARG A 288 16.54 -19.13 -7.97
N HIS A 289 17.28 -19.54 -6.93
CA HIS A 289 16.70 -20.15 -5.73
C HIS A 289 15.74 -19.21 -4.98
N ARG A 290 16.12 -17.93 -4.78
CA ARG A 290 15.23 -16.91 -4.20
C ARG A 290 13.96 -16.69 -5.02
N ALA A 291 14.04 -16.75 -6.35
CA ALA A 291 12.91 -16.60 -7.24
C ALA A 291 11.92 -17.78 -7.15
N ARG A 292 12.41 -19.03 -7.14
CA ARG A 292 11.56 -20.22 -6.89
C ARG A 292 10.89 -20.12 -5.50
N ARG A 293 11.67 -19.87 -4.45
CA ARG A 293 11.15 -19.70 -3.09
C ARG A 293 10.08 -18.61 -2.97
N LEU A 294 10.21 -17.49 -3.68
CA LEU A 294 9.19 -16.43 -3.69
C LEU A 294 7.86 -16.94 -4.30
N ARG A 295 7.92 -17.73 -5.38
CA ARG A 295 6.75 -18.37 -5.99
C ARG A 295 6.01 -19.26 -4.99
N ASP A 296 6.75 -20.08 -4.25
CA ASP A 296 6.19 -20.98 -3.22
C ASP A 296 5.54 -20.18 -2.07
N GLN A 297 6.21 -19.11 -1.63
CA GLN A 297 5.72 -18.23 -0.56
C GLN A 297 4.48 -17.40 -0.98
N ILE A 298 4.34 -17.04 -2.26
CA ILE A 298 3.10 -16.46 -2.80
C ILE A 298 1.95 -17.47 -2.68
N GLY A 299 2.20 -18.74 -2.99
CA GLY A 299 1.23 -19.83 -2.79
C GLY A 299 0.71 -19.87 -1.36
N LEU A 300 1.62 -19.85 -0.36
CA LEU A 300 1.27 -19.87 1.07
C LEU A 300 0.43 -18.67 1.54
N VAL A 301 0.54 -17.51 0.88
CA VAL A 301 -0.35 -16.35 1.13
C VAL A 301 -1.73 -16.60 0.54
N LEU A 302 -1.81 -17.15 -0.68
CA LEU A 302 -3.06 -17.41 -1.40
C LEU A 302 -3.80 -18.70 -0.96
N VAL A 303 -3.24 -19.46 0.00
CA VAL A 303 -3.98 -20.50 0.75
C VAL A 303 -5.09 -19.87 1.60
N ASP A 304 -4.91 -18.63 2.09
CA ASP A 304 -5.98 -17.93 2.80
C ASP A 304 -7.10 -17.51 1.83
N ASP A 305 -8.25 -18.16 1.95
CA ASP A 305 -9.39 -18.03 1.04
C ASP A 305 -9.96 -16.60 0.98
N ARG A 306 -9.90 -15.86 2.10
CA ARG A 306 -10.28 -14.44 2.17
C ARG A 306 -9.30 -13.57 1.37
N THR A 307 -8.01 -13.67 1.65
CA THR A 307 -6.92 -12.98 0.93
C THR A 307 -6.98 -13.29 -0.55
N ARG A 308 -7.12 -14.58 -0.91
CA ARG A 308 -7.19 -15.01 -2.30
C ARG A 308 -8.39 -14.38 -3.01
N ARG A 309 -9.61 -14.49 -2.47
CA ARG A 309 -10.79 -13.83 -3.08
C ARG A 309 -10.59 -12.33 -3.24
N ALA A 310 -10.04 -11.64 -2.24
CA ALA A 310 -9.81 -10.21 -2.29
C ALA A 310 -8.83 -9.78 -3.39
N LEU A 311 -7.65 -10.42 -3.46
CA LEU A 311 -6.62 -10.07 -4.44
C LEU A 311 -6.96 -10.55 -5.86
N THR A 312 -7.56 -11.74 -6.02
CA THR A 312 -8.00 -12.22 -7.35
C THR A 312 -9.23 -11.48 -7.86
N GLY A 313 -10.13 -11.06 -6.96
CA GLY A 313 -11.27 -10.18 -7.27
C GLY A 313 -10.79 -8.83 -7.79
N TYR A 314 -9.93 -8.13 -7.03
CA TYR A 314 -9.35 -6.86 -7.50
C TYR A 314 -8.65 -6.97 -8.85
N ALA A 315 -7.82 -8.01 -9.05
CA ALA A 315 -7.14 -8.23 -10.33
C ALA A 315 -8.13 -8.51 -11.47
N ARG A 316 -9.22 -9.26 -11.21
CA ARG A 316 -10.29 -9.50 -12.18
C ARG A 316 -10.99 -8.20 -12.57
N GLU A 317 -11.53 -7.45 -11.61
CA GLU A 317 -12.24 -6.20 -11.85
C GLU A 317 -11.38 -5.18 -12.61
N PHE A 318 -10.07 -5.12 -12.29
CA PHE A 318 -9.11 -4.33 -13.05
C PHE A 318 -9.02 -4.76 -14.52
N TRP A 319 -8.85 -6.06 -14.79
CA TRP A 319 -8.70 -6.57 -16.16
C TRP A 319 -10.00 -6.58 -16.96
N ASP A 320 -11.16 -6.73 -16.30
CA ASP A 320 -12.47 -6.62 -16.94
C ASP A 320 -12.79 -5.15 -17.28
N LEU A 321 -12.44 -4.20 -16.40
CA LEU A 321 -12.54 -2.77 -16.72
C LEU A 321 -11.59 -2.36 -17.87
N LEU A 322 -10.35 -2.89 -17.90
CA LEU A 322 -9.43 -2.67 -19.03
C LEU A 322 -9.90 -3.30 -20.36
N ARG A 323 -10.79 -4.31 -20.31
CA ARG A 323 -11.41 -4.94 -21.49
C ARG A 323 -12.79 -4.37 -21.85
N SER A 324 -13.35 -3.50 -21.02
CA SER A 324 -14.67 -2.89 -21.22
C SER A 324 -14.70 -1.89 -22.39
N PRO A 325 -15.86 -1.62 -23.02
CA PRO A 325 -15.98 -0.55 -24.02
C PRO A 325 -15.62 0.84 -23.49
N GLU A 326 -15.83 1.11 -22.20
CA GLU A 326 -15.42 2.37 -21.56
C GLU A 326 -13.89 2.63 -21.70
N ARG A 327 -13.07 1.57 -21.87
CA ARG A 327 -11.61 1.66 -22.03
C ARG A 327 -11.21 2.61 -23.16
N ALA A 328 -11.98 2.64 -24.25
CA ALA A 328 -11.71 3.48 -25.42
C ALA A 328 -11.69 4.99 -25.10
N LEU A 329 -12.34 5.40 -23.99
CA LEU A 329 -12.41 6.79 -23.55
C LEU A 329 -11.17 7.25 -22.76
N VAL A 330 -10.21 6.35 -22.48
CA VAL A 330 -9.05 6.63 -21.62
C VAL A 330 -7.77 6.82 -22.46
N PRO A 331 -7.32 8.08 -22.72
CA PRO A 331 -6.06 8.38 -23.41
C PRO A 331 -4.83 8.11 -22.52
N ARG A 332 -4.59 6.83 -22.24
CA ARG A 332 -3.44 6.30 -21.50
C ARG A 332 -3.11 4.90 -22.03
N SER A 333 -1.86 4.46 -21.92
CA SER A 333 -1.46 3.10 -22.28
C SER A 333 -1.78 2.12 -21.16
N ASP A 334 -2.12 0.87 -21.51
CA ASP A 334 -2.41 -0.18 -20.52
C ASP A 334 -1.22 -0.43 -19.61
N TYR A 335 0.01 -0.41 -20.16
CA TYR A 335 1.24 -0.48 -19.38
C TYR A 335 1.24 0.52 -18.22
N LEU A 336 0.88 1.80 -18.46
CA LEU A 336 0.88 2.83 -17.42
C LEU A 336 -0.30 2.68 -16.45
N LEU A 337 -1.46 2.21 -16.91
CA LEU A 337 -2.59 1.89 -16.03
C LEU A 337 -2.23 0.73 -15.09
N VAL A 338 -1.70 -0.37 -15.62
CA VAL A 338 -1.20 -1.52 -14.83
C VAL A 338 -0.09 -1.07 -13.87
N PHE A 339 0.90 -0.30 -14.35
CA PHE A 339 1.98 0.24 -13.53
C PHE A 339 1.45 1.02 -12.32
N HIS A 340 0.55 1.99 -12.56
CA HIS A 340 -0.01 2.81 -11.48
C HIS A 340 -0.87 1.98 -10.52
N HIS A 341 -1.63 0.99 -11.01
CA HIS A 341 -2.48 0.15 -10.14
C HIS A 341 -1.71 -0.93 -9.37
N VAL A 342 -0.61 -1.47 -9.92
CA VAL A 342 0.33 -2.31 -9.16
C VAL A 342 0.96 -1.49 -8.03
N HIS A 343 1.53 -0.33 -8.35
CA HIS A 343 2.18 0.54 -7.35
C HIS A 343 1.23 1.01 -6.26
N LEU A 344 0.06 1.56 -6.63
CA LEU A 344 -0.84 2.18 -5.65
C LEU A 344 -1.52 1.15 -4.74
N THR A 345 -1.66 -0.11 -5.16
CA THR A 345 -2.15 -1.18 -4.27
C THR A 345 -1.02 -1.82 -3.45
N ASN A 346 0.21 -1.92 -3.98
CA ASN A 346 1.39 -2.25 -3.17
C ASN A 346 1.65 -1.18 -2.08
N ASN A 347 1.47 0.10 -2.39
CA ASN A 347 1.52 1.21 -1.43
C ASN A 347 0.47 1.10 -0.31
N ARG A 348 -0.76 0.66 -0.61
CA ARG A 348 -1.80 0.37 0.40
C ARG A 348 -1.39 -0.77 1.33
N LEU A 349 -0.82 -1.84 0.76
CA LEU A 349 -0.16 -2.92 1.51
C LEU A 349 1.08 -2.42 2.28
N GLY A 350 1.54 -1.18 2.06
CA GLY A 350 2.73 -0.64 2.71
C GLY A 350 4.02 -1.28 2.23
N VAL A 351 4.02 -1.88 1.03
CA VAL A 351 5.23 -2.28 0.32
C VAL A 351 5.88 -1.03 -0.27
N VAL A 352 7.16 -0.79 0.03
CA VAL A 352 7.88 0.40 -0.42
C VAL A 352 8.57 0.15 -1.77
N PRO A 353 8.86 1.19 -2.59
CA PRO A 353 9.45 1.02 -3.93
C PRO A 353 10.68 0.10 -4.01
N ALA A 354 11.58 0.15 -3.01
CA ALA A 354 12.77 -0.71 -2.96
C ALA A 354 12.46 -2.20 -2.70
N GLU A 355 11.31 -2.51 -2.10
CA GLU A 355 10.77 -3.88 -1.99
C GLU A 355 10.02 -4.26 -3.27
N GLU A 356 9.20 -3.36 -3.82
CA GLU A 356 8.50 -3.58 -5.10
C GLU A 356 9.45 -3.93 -6.23
N ALA A 357 10.58 -3.23 -6.33
CA ALA A 357 11.62 -3.49 -7.31
C ALA A 357 12.27 -4.87 -7.14
N GLN A 358 12.54 -5.30 -5.90
CA GLN A 358 13.07 -6.64 -5.60
C GLN A 358 12.04 -7.74 -5.90
N ILE A 359 10.77 -7.50 -5.56
CA ILE A 359 9.63 -8.39 -5.88
C ILE A 359 9.53 -8.57 -7.39
N ALA A 360 9.50 -7.47 -8.15
CA ALA A 360 9.40 -7.52 -9.61
C ALA A 360 10.62 -8.18 -10.26
N ARG A 361 11.85 -7.94 -9.75
CA ARG A 361 13.06 -8.61 -10.24
C ARG A 361 13.07 -10.11 -9.93
N LEU A 362 12.59 -10.54 -8.76
CA LEU A 362 12.46 -11.96 -8.41
C LEU A 362 11.35 -12.66 -9.21
N LEU A 363 10.23 -11.99 -9.47
CA LEU A 363 9.19 -12.47 -10.37
C LEU A 363 9.69 -12.55 -11.82
N TRP A 364 10.48 -11.57 -12.28
CA TRP A 364 11.13 -11.60 -13.60
C TRP A 364 12.07 -12.80 -13.74
N LEU A 365 13.00 -13.00 -12.79
CA LEU A 365 13.89 -14.16 -12.75
C LEU A 365 13.11 -15.48 -12.78
N GLY A 366 12.04 -15.56 -11.98
CA GLY A 366 11.17 -16.74 -11.93
C GLY A 366 10.31 -16.94 -13.17
N ALA A 367 10.17 -15.93 -14.04
CA ALA A 367 9.53 -16.04 -15.34
C ALA A 367 10.54 -16.46 -16.42
N THR A 368 11.73 -15.84 -16.48
CA THR A 368 12.74 -16.17 -17.49
C THR A 368 13.22 -17.61 -17.38
N THR A 369 13.53 -18.11 -16.18
CA THR A 369 13.99 -19.50 -16.02
C THR A 369 12.93 -20.54 -16.37
N ALA A 370 11.64 -20.16 -16.40
CA ALA A 370 10.56 -21.05 -16.82
C ALA A 370 10.42 -21.16 -18.36
N PHE A 371 11.11 -20.30 -19.12
CA PHE A 371 11.29 -20.41 -20.58
C PHE A 371 12.65 -21.02 -20.96
N GLU A 372 13.53 -21.28 -19.98
CA GLU A 372 14.82 -21.98 -20.17
C GLU A 372 14.74 -23.47 -19.78
N GLU A 373 13.66 -23.88 -19.09
CA GLU A 373 13.42 -25.24 -18.58
C GLU A 373 12.26 -25.95 -19.31
N ALA A 374 11.79 -25.40 -20.44
CA ALA A 374 10.63 -25.87 -21.22
C ALA A 374 10.86 -25.77 -22.73
#